data_AF-X1NP65-F1
#
_entry.id   AF-X1NP65-F1
#
_cell.length_a   1.000
_cell.length_b   1.000
_cell.length_c   1.000
_cell.angle_alpha   90.00
_cell.angle_beta   90.00
_cell.angle_gamma   90.00
#
_symmetry.space_group_name_H-M   'P 1'
#
loop_
_entity.id
_entity.type
_entity.pdbx_description
1 polymer ?
#
loop_
_entity_poly.entity_id
_entity_poly.type
_entity_poly.pdbx_seq_one_letter_code
_entity_poly.pdbx_strand_id
1 'polypeptide(L)'
;EPTLTVLKAIAQQKVGDAIVRLQISLPQEIEGQIRDSDIRNALKEAHCYTIAKDIKRESRLRLGDRTAEEITPSQALKAYLDSIKVSPERAKILLEYGERLIKET
;
A
#
# COMPACT_ATOMS: atom_id res chain seq x y z
N GLU A 1 -8.56 -5.73 -11.73
CA GLU A 1 -8.05 -4.85 -12.81
C GLU A 1 -8.06 -3.36 -12.43
N PRO A 2 -6.98 -2.85 -11.81
CA PRO A 2 -6.82 -1.43 -11.46
C PRO A 2 -6.85 -0.50 -12.67
N THR A 3 -6.35 -0.95 -13.84
CA THR A 3 -6.35 -0.18 -15.09
C THR A 3 -7.77 0.18 -15.56
N LEU A 4 -8.74 -0.74 -15.41
CA LEU A 4 -10.12 -0.49 -15.83
C LEU A 4 -10.79 0.61 -15.00
N THR A 5 -10.46 0.72 -13.72
CA THR A 5 -10.98 1.77 -12.83
C THR A 5 -10.51 3.14 -13.30
N VAL A 6 -9.23 3.26 -13.68
CA VAL A 6 -8.67 4.52 -14.20
C VAL A 6 -9.33 4.88 -15.54
N LEU A 7 -9.49 3.92 -16.46
CA LEU A 7 -10.15 4.16 -17.75
C LEU A 7 -11.60 4.60 -17.59
N LYS A 8 -12.36 3.99 -16.67
CA LYS A 8 -13.73 4.41 -16.36
C LYS A 8 -13.79 5.83 -15.82
N ALA A 9 -12.87 6.20 -14.94
CA ALA A 9 -12.82 7.56 -14.39
C ALA A 9 -12.49 8.60 -15.48
N ILE A 10 -11.59 8.28 -16.41
CA ILE A 10 -11.27 9.14 -17.55
C ILE A 10 -12.48 9.26 -18.49
N ALA A 11 -13.17 8.16 -18.80
CA ALA A 11 -14.33 8.14 -19.67
C ALA A 11 -15.56 8.89 -19.12
N GLN A 12 -15.65 9.04 -17.80
CA GLN A 12 -16.70 9.85 -17.16
C GLN A 12 -16.47 11.37 -17.32
N GLN A 13 -15.26 11.78 -17.68
CA GLN A 13 -14.87 13.18 -17.88
C GLN A 13 -14.75 13.48 -19.37
N LYS A 14 -15.04 14.72 -19.77
CA LYS A 14 -14.74 15.17 -21.14
C LYS A 14 -13.28 15.59 -21.22
N VAL A 15 -12.46 14.76 -21.86
CA VAL A 15 -10.99 14.91 -21.96
C VAL A 15 -10.56 15.62 -23.25
N GLY A 16 -11.43 15.71 -24.26
CA GLY A 16 -11.16 16.38 -25.54
C GLY A 16 -10.90 17.88 -25.40
N ASP A 17 -9.86 18.38 -26.08
CA ASP A 17 -9.42 19.79 -26.10
C ASP A 17 -9.14 20.42 -24.72
N ALA A 18 -9.00 19.60 -23.67
CA ALA A 18 -8.73 20.05 -22.31
C ALA A 18 -7.26 19.85 -21.92
N ILE A 19 -6.81 20.63 -20.92
CA ILE A 19 -5.54 20.41 -20.22
C ILE A 19 -5.84 19.52 -19.01
N VAL A 20 -5.29 18.31 -19.00
CA VAL A 20 -5.69 17.25 -18.05
C VAL A 20 -4.52 16.88 -17.15
N ARG A 21 -4.70 17.04 -15.84
CA ARG A 21 -3.73 16.58 -14.84
C ARG A 21 -4.27 15.31 -14.16
N LEU A 22 -3.72 14.16 -14.52
CA LEU A 22 -4.06 12.88 -13.91
C LEU A 22 -3.16 12.61 -12.70
N GLN A 23 -3.75 12.58 -11.51
CA GLN A 23 -3.07 12.16 -10.29
C GLN A 23 -3.55 10.77 -9.91
N ILE A 24 -2.63 9.81 -9.84
CA ILE A 24 -2.93 8.42 -9.48
C ILE A 24 -2.22 8.12 -8.16
N SER A 25 -2.99 7.96 -7.08
CA SER A 25 -2.47 7.48 -5.80
C SER A 25 -2.74 5.99 -5.66
N LEU A 26 -1.69 5.19 -5.51
CA LEU A 26 -1.80 3.75 -5.44
C LEU A 26 -0.73 3.12 -4.52
N PRO A 27 -1.04 2.01 -3.84
CA PRO A 27 -0.03 1.24 -3.11
C PRO A 27 0.92 0.51 -4.06
N GLN A 28 2.16 0.29 -3.61
CA GLN A 28 3.23 -0.26 -4.44
C GLN A 28 2.89 -1.66 -5.01
N GLU A 29 2.09 -2.48 -4.30
CA GLU A 29 1.74 -3.83 -4.76
C GLU A 29 1.00 -3.87 -6.11
N ILE A 30 0.25 -2.80 -6.42
CA ILE A 30 -0.57 -2.73 -7.64
C ILE A 30 0.02 -1.79 -8.70
N GLU A 31 1.19 -1.18 -8.45
CA GLU A 31 1.89 -0.33 -9.42
C GLU A 31 2.20 -1.08 -10.71
N GLY A 32 2.73 -2.31 -10.59
CA GLY A 32 3.07 -3.14 -11.75
C GLY A 32 1.88 -3.64 -12.54
N GLN A 33 0.65 -3.51 -12.02
CA GLN A 33 -0.58 -3.92 -12.70
C GLN A 33 -1.18 -2.81 -13.56
N ILE A 34 -0.69 -1.57 -13.43
CA ILE A 34 -1.19 -0.42 -14.20
C ILE A 34 -0.51 -0.36 -15.56
N ARG A 35 -1.32 -0.37 -16.62
CA ARG A 35 -0.83 -0.26 -18.00
C ARG A 35 -0.79 1.21 -18.44
N ASP A 36 0.41 1.77 -18.45
CA ASP A 36 0.63 3.16 -18.91
C ASP A 36 0.23 3.39 -20.37
N SER A 37 0.33 2.35 -21.21
CA SER A 37 -0.12 2.40 -22.61
C SER A 37 -1.60 2.75 -22.72
N ASP A 38 -2.43 2.13 -21.87
CA ASP A 38 -3.88 2.25 -21.92
C ASP A 38 -4.32 3.62 -21.40
N ILE A 39 -3.67 4.11 -20.34
CA ILE A 39 -3.87 5.46 -19.81
C ILE A 39 -3.50 6.52 -20.85
N ARG A 40 -2.36 6.36 -21.53
CA ARG A 40 -1.92 7.28 -22.58
C ARG A 40 -2.89 7.29 -23.77
N ASN A 41 -3.41 6.12 -24.15
CA ASN A 41 -4.41 6.03 -25.21
C ASN A 41 -5.70 6.76 -24.84
N ALA A 42 -6.17 6.62 -23.60
CA ALA A 42 -7.36 7.31 -23.11
C ALA A 42 -7.19 8.85 -23.01
N LEU A 43 -5.96 9.32 -22.80
CA LEU A 43 -5.63 10.75 -22.74
C LEU A 43 -5.21 11.35 -24.09
N LYS A 44 -5.20 10.55 -25.16
CA LYS A 44 -4.73 10.98 -26.49
C LYS A 44 -5.59 12.08 -27.10
N GLU A 45 -6.86 12.15 -26.72
CA GLU A 45 -7.81 13.19 -27.16
C GLU A 45 -7.59 14.53 -26.45
N ALA A 46 -6.80 14.57 -25.36
CA ALA A 46 -6.49 15.79 -24.63
C ALA A 46 -5.39 16.60 -25.34
N HIS A 47 -5.51 17.93 -25.32
CA HIS A 47 -4.52 18.82 -25.93
C HIS A 47 -3.18 18.78 -25.19
N CYS A 48 -3.23 18.65 -23.86
CA CYS A 48 -2.06 18.48 -23.01
C CYS A 48 -2.43 17.62 -21.80
N TYR A 49 -1.59 16.64 -21.46
CA TYR A 49 -1.80 15.81 -20.27
C TYR A 49 -0.53 15.67 -19.44
N THR A 50 -0.69 15.63 -18.12
CA THR A 50 0.37 15.33 -17.15
C THR A 50 -0.07 14.18 -16.26
N ILE A 51 0.77 13.16 -16.12
CA ILE A 51 0.51 11.99 -15.28
C ILE A 51 1.44 12.06 -14.07
N ALA A 52 0.88 12.20 -12.87
CA ALA A 52 1.61 12.13 -11.62
C ALA A 52 1.20 10.86 -10.86
N LYS A 53 2.16 9.98 -10.60
CA LYS A 53 1.94 8.76 -9.81
C LYS A 53 2.46 8.99 -8.40
N ASP A 54 1.58 8.89 -7.42
CA ASP A 54 1.91 8.91 -6.01
C ASP A 54 1.86 7.47 -5.48
N ILE A 55 3.03 6.84 -5.39
CA ILE A 55 3.18 5.47 -4.96
C ILE A 55 3.31 5.47 -3.45
N LYS A 56 2.22 5.10 -2.77
CA LYS A 56 2.23 4.90 -1.33
C LYS A 56 2.96 3.60 -1.04
N ARG A 57 4.26 3.70 -0.77
CA ARG A 57 5.02 2.59 -0.22
C ARG A 57 4.63 2.48 1.25
N GLU A 58 4.00 1.38 1.64
CA GLU A 58 3.99 1.04 3.06
C GLU A 58 5.45 0.96 3.49
N SER A 59 5.88 1.94 4.27
CA SER A 59 7.20 1.96 4.85
C SER A 59 7.36 0.64 5.57
N ARG A 60 8.34 -0.18 5.13
CA ARG A 60 8.75 -1.39 5.86
C ARG A 60 8.68 -1.08 7.34
N LEU A 61 8.04 -1.95 8.11
CA LEU A 61 7.85 -1.77 9.53
C LEU A 61 9.22 -1.69 10.21
N ARG A 62 9.78 -0.49 10.30
CA ARG A 62 11.02 -0.25 11.04
C ARG A 62 10.58 -0.24 12.50
N LEU A 63 10.98 -1.26 13.25
CA LEU A 63 10.73 -1.40 14.69
C LEU A 63 11.50 -0.36 15.53
N GLY A 64 11.57 0.90 15.05
CA GLY A 64 12.45 1.93 15.57
C GLY A 64 13.94 1.62 15.37
N ASP A 65 14.80 2.38 16.06
CA ASP A 65 16.26 2.21 16.12
C ASP A 65 16.73 0.89 16.79
N ARG A 66 15.81 -0.05 17.04
CA ARG A 66 16.16 -1.33 17.67
C ARG A 66 16.66 -2.30 16.60
N THR A 67 17.94 -2.61 16.65
CA THR A 67 18.53 -3.69 15.85
C THR A 67 17.81 -5.01 16.18
N ALA A 68 17.61 -5.86 15.17
CA ALA A 68 16.94 -7.15 15.33
C ALA A 68 17.60 -8.07 16.39
N GLU A 69 18.85 -7.77 16.75
CA GLU A 69 19.66 -8.46 17.75
C GLU A 69 19.29 -8.11 19.21
N GLU A 70 18.64 -6.96 19.46
CA GLU A 70 18.27 -6.51 20.82
C GLU A 70 16.82 -6.81 21.19
N ILE A 71 16.01 -7.27 20.23
CA ILE A 71 14.58 -7.53 20.44
C ILE A 71 14.41 -8.99 20.86
N THR A 72 13.92 -9.21 22.09
CA THR A 72 13.51 -10.56 22.50
C THR A 72 12.32 -11.03 21.65
N PRO A 73 12.18 -12.33 21.35
CA PRO A 73 11.08 -12.84 20.52
C PRO A 73 9.67 -12.41 21.00
N SER A 74 9.48 -12.25 22.31
CA SER A 74 8.24 -11.72 22.89
C SER A 74 7.99 -10.24 22.59
N GLN A 75 9.05 -9.41 22.57
CA GLN A 75 8.96 -8.00 22.17
C GLN A 75 8.69 -7.85 20.67
N ALA A 76 9.30 -8.71 19.84
CA ALA A 76 9.04 -8.74 18.39
C ALA A 76 7.57 -9.08 18.11
N LEU A 77 7.03 -10.10 18.80
CA LEU A 77 5.63 -10.50 18.68
C LEU A 77 4.68 -9.36 19.08
N LYS A 78 4.96 -8.68 20.20
CA LYS A 78 4.16 -7.55 20.64
C LYS A 78 4.14 -6.41 19.62
N ALA A 79 5.31 -6.01 19.12
CA ALA A 79 5.41 -4.95 18.14
C ALA A 79 4.75 -5.32 16.80
N TYR A 80 4.79 -6.61 16.43
CA TYR A 80 4.03 -7.11 15.29
C TYR A 80 2.52 -6.98 15.51
N LEU A 81 1.99 -7.42 16.65
CA LEU A 81 0.56 -7.30 17.00
C LEU A 81 0.06 -5.85 17.03
N ASP A 82 0.88 -4.93 17.53
CA ASP A 82 0.59 -3.49 17.55
C ASP A 82 0.53 -2.92 16.11
N SER A 83 1.36 -3.44 15.21
CA SER A 83 1.42 -3.00 13.81
C SER A 83 0.20 -3.38 12.98
N ILE A 84 -0.35 -4.57 13.22
CA ILE A 84 -1.54 -5.09 12.52
C ILE A 84 -2.86 -4.61 13.14
N LYS A 85 -2.81 -3.67 14.11
CA LYS A 85 -3.95 -3.05 14.79
C LYS A 85 -4.98 -4.08 15.31
N VAL A 86 -4.50 -5.17 15.88
CA VAL A 86 -5.37 -6.19 16.46
C VAL A 86 -6.04 -5.66 17.73
N SER A 87 -7.31 -6.01 17.93
CA SER A 87 -8.06 -5.69 19.14
C SER A 87 -7.30 -6.14 20.41
N PRO A 88 -7.28 -5.34 21.49
CA PRO A 88 -6.45 -5.60 22.68
C PRO A 88 -6.76 -6.94 23.36
N GLU A 89 -7.99 -7.42 23.26
CA GLU A 89 -8.42 -8.72 23.78
C GLU A 89 -7.73 -9.88 23.05
N ARG A 90 -7.70 -9.84 21.71
CA ARG A 90 -7.03 -10.86 20.88
C ARG A 90 -5.51 -10.76 20.97
N ALA A 91 -4.98 -9.55 21.12
CA ALA A 91 -3.54 -9.35 21.28
C ALA A 91 -3.01 -10.05 22.54
N LYS A 92 -3.73 -9.99 23.67
CA LYS A 92 -3.34 -10.69 24.91
C LYS A 92 -3.29 -12.22 24.72
N ILE A 93 -4.32 -12.77 24.09
CA ILE A 93 -4.42 -14.21 23.83
C ILE A 93 -3.27 -14.67 22.93
N LEU A 94 -3.02 -13.95 21.83
CA LEU A 94 -1.95 -14.28 20.87
C LEU A 94 -0.56 -14.16 21.50
N LEU A 95 -0.37 -13.22 22.42
CA LEU A 95 0.89 -13.03 23.13
C LEU A 95 1.14 -14.17 24.13
N GLU A 96 0.10 -14.64 24.83
CA GLU A 96 0.19 -15.80 25.72
C GLU A 96 0.52 -17.09 24.96
N TYR A 97 -0.16 -17.36 23.85
CA TYR A 97 0.16 -18.52 23.01
C TYR A 97 1.54 -18.42 22.36
N GLY A 98 1.92 -17.22 21.90
CA GLY A 98 3.23 -16.98 21.33
C GLY A 98 4.37 -17.18 22.34
N GLU A 99 4.21 -16.69 23.57
CA GLU A 99 5.20 -16.91 24.63
C GLU A 99 5.36 -18.40 25.00
N ARG A 100 4.28 -19.19 24.98
CA ARG A 100 4.34 -20.63 25.22
C ARG A 100 5.15 -21.35 24.13
N LEU A 101 4.86 -21.05 22.86
CA LEU A 101 5.58 -21.63 21.72
C LEU A 101 7.08 -21.24 21.71
N ILE A 102 7.39 -19.99 22.04
CA ILE A 102 8.78 -19.51 22.12
C ILE A 102 9.56 -20.23 23.22
N LYS A 103 8.92 -20.58 24.34
CA LYS A 103 9.54 -21.33 25.45
C LYS A 103 9.69 -22.83 25.18
N GLU A 104 8.93 -23.36 24.24
CA GLU A 104 8.96 -24.77 23.85
C GLU A 104 10.09 -25.09 22.85
N THR A 105 10.73 -24.05 22.29
CA THR A 105 11.87 -24.15 21.36
C THR A 105 13.20 -23.99 22.10
#